data_AF-A0A6H5IT32-F1
#
_entry.id   AF-A0A6H5IT32-F1
#
_cell.length_a   1.000
_cell.length_b   1.000
_cell.length_c   1.000
_cell.angle_alpha   90.00
_cell.angle_beta   90.00
_cell.angle_gamma   90.00
#
_symmetry.space_group_name_H-M   'P 1'
#
loop_
_entity.id
_entity.type
_entity.pdbx_description
1 polymer ?
#
loop_
_entity_poly.entity_id
_entity_poly.type
_entity_poly.pdbx_seq_one_letter_code
_entity_poly.pdbx_strand_id
1 'polypeptide(L)'
;MKRCVTPGDSWPNNMLVKGSSDDDQPPRVFLVDFQLCRYGPRTIDLAELVYLSTRRETRETHERDVLEVYHRELTRCLGSAAPADSKPSVEDVRGEYEELRLTAMYLALVHLPVICIDK
;
A
#
# COMPACT_ATOMS: atom_id res chain seq x y z
N MET A 1 5.53 -9.22 -12.87
CA MET A 1 5.16 -8.99 -11.46
C MET A 1 5.11 -10.29 -10.66
N LYS A 2 5.82 -10.35 -9.53
CA LYS A 2 5.59 -11.43 -8.54
C LYS A 2 4.27 -11.17 -7.80
N ARG A 3 3.65 -12.24 -7.33
CA ARG A 3 2.34 -12.17 -6.65
C ARG A 3 2.46 -12.55 -5.17
N CYS A 4 1.64 -11.94 -4.34
CA CYS A 4 1.49 -12.27 -2.92
C CYS A 4 0.01 -12.21 -2.53
N VAL A 5 -0.29 -12.61 -1.30
CA VAL A 5 -1.59 -12.33 -0.71
C VAL A 5 -1.68 -10.84 -0.43
N THR A 6 -2.77 -10.22 -0.88
CA THR A 6 -3.03 -8.78 -0.83
C THR A 6 -4.35 -8.54 -0.12
N PRO A 7 -4.45 -7.70 0.94
CA PRO A 7 -5.71 -7.33 1.56
C PRO A 7 -6.83 -6.97 0.58
N GLY A 8 -6.51 -6.22 -0.47
CA GLY A 8 -7.40 -5.91 -1.57
C GLY A 8 -8.43 -4.82 -1.30
N ASP A 9 -8.42 -4.22 -0.11
CA ASP A 9 -9.22 -3.07 0.29
C ASP A 9 -8.44 -2.18 1.27
N SER A 10 -7.28 -1.69 0.82
CA SER A 10 -6.28 -1.06 1.70
C SER A 10 -6.50 0.46 1.85
N TRP A 11 -7.71 0.88 2.21
CA TRP A 11 -8.05 2.29 2.51
C TRP A 11 -8.08 2.59 4.01
N PRO A 12 -8.05 3.88 4.43
CA PRO A 12 -7.80 4.24 5.84
C PRO A 12 -8.84 3.73 6.82
N ASN A 13 -10.10 3.55 6.39
CA ASN A 13 -11.16 3.05 7.28
C ASN A 13 -10.99 1.57 7.66
N ASN A 14 -10.20 0.82 6.89
CA ASN A 14 -9.81 -0.56 7.21
C ASN A 14 -8.50 -0.63 8.03
N MET A 15 -8.06 0.50 8.60
CA MET A 15 -6.85 0.61 9.40
C MET A 15 -7.18 1.10 10.81
N LEU A 16 -7.07 0.20 11.80
CA LEU A 16 -7.19 0.58 13.20
C LEU A 16 -5.86 1.12 13.71
N VAL A 17 -5.82 2.40 14.02
CA VAL A 17 -4.64 3.08 14.55
C VAL A 17 -4.69 3.09 16.07
N LYS A 18 -3.79 2.36 16.72
CA LYS A 18 -3.62 2.42 18.18
C LYS A 18 -2.79 3.65 18.52
N GLY A 19 -3.41 4.61 19.20
CA GLY A 19 -2.75 5.81 19.70
C GLY A 19 -1.53 5.49 20.58
N SER A 20 -0.55 6.39 20.54
CA SER A 20 0.62 6.41 21.41
C SER A 20 0.47 7.57 22.41
N SER A 21 0.95 7.39 23.63
CA SER A 21 1.13 8.50 24.59
C SER A 21 2.47 9.23 24.39
N ASP A 22 3.29 8.74 23.47
CA ASP A 22 4.61 9.23 23.12
C ASP A 22 4.58 9.63 21.63
N ASP A 23 4.73 10.92 21.36
CA ASP A 23 4.66 11.51 20.01
C ASP A 23 5.86 11.10 19.14
N ASP A 24 6.95 10.60 19.74
CA ASP A 24 8.16 10.19 19.01
C ASP A 24 8.07 8.77 18.43
N GLN A 25 7.01 8.00 18.74
CA GLN A 25 6.84 6.64 18.21
C GLN A 25 5.77 6.56 17.11
N PRO A 26 6.07 5.89 15.98
CA PRO A 26 5.07 5.66 14.95
C PRO A 26 3.90 4.83 15.53
N PRO A 27 2.65 5.18 15.22
CA PRO A 27 1.51 4.48 15.78
C PRO A 27 1.45 3.04 15.28
N ARG A 28 0.92 2.14 16.12
CA ARG A 28 0.66 0.76 15.69
C ARG A 28 -0.61 0.73 14.88
N VAL A 29 -0.53 0.19 13.67
CA VAL A 29 -1.66 0.05 12.74
C VAL A 29 -2.02 -1.43 12.61
N PHE A 30 -3.31 -1.74 12.71
CA PHE A 30 -3.87 -3.06 12.45
C PHE A 30 -4.77 -2.98 11.22
N LEU A 31 -4.46 -3.78 10.20
CA LEU A 31 -5.35 -3.97 9.06
C LEU A 31 -6.53 -4.85 9.49
N VAL A 32 -7.73 -4.46 9.11
CA VAL A 32 -8.97 -5.22 9.32
C VAL A 32 -9.70 -5.37 8.00
N ASP A 33 -10.81 -6.11 8.03
CA ASP A 33 -11.70 -6.32 6.87
C ASP A 33 -10.99 -6.91 5.63
N PHE A 34 -10.78 -8.23 5.68
CA PHE A 34 -10.12 -8.99 4.62
C PHE A 34 -11.09 -9.54 3.58
N GLN A 35 -12.28 -8.94 3.41
CA GLN A 35 -13.32 -9.47 2.53
C GLN A 35 -12.91 -9.51 1.04
N LEU A 36 -11.98 -8.63 0.62
CA LEU A 36 -11.44 -8.57 -0.74
C LEU A 36 -10.05 -9.20 -0.88
N CYS A 37 -9.62 -9.97 0.12
CA CYS A 37 -8.31 -10.61 0.13
C CYS A 37 -8.14 -11.53 -1.07
N ARG A 38 -7.02 -11.37 -1.78
CA ARG A 38 -6.77 -12.07 -3.04
C ARG A 38 -5.29 -12.34 -3.25
N TYR A 39 -4.96 -13.17 -4.22
CA TYR A 39 -3.59 -13.37 -4.66
C TYR A 39 -3.30 -12.43 -5.83
N GLY A 40 -2.56 -11.35 -5.57
CA GLY A 40 -2.42 -10.22 -6.48
C GLY A 40 -0.98 -9.71 -6.61
N PRO A 41 -0.76 -8.69 -7.46
CA PRO A 41 0.50 -7.98 -7.53
C PRO A 41 0.91 -7.38 -6.18
N ARG A 42 2.20 -7.42 -5.82
CA ARG A 42 2.66 -7.00 -4.49
C ARG A 42 2.35 -5.54 -4.15
N THR A 43 2.48 -4.65 -5.13
CA THR A 43 2.33 -3.21 -4.94
C THR A 43 0.89 -2.71 -5.16
N ILE A 44 -0.09 -3.59 -5.41
CA ILE A 44 -1.47 -3.17 -5.69
C ILE A 44 -2.10 -2.47 -4.49
N ASP A 45 -1.97 -3.04 -3.28
CA ASP A 45 -2.51 -2.44 -2.05
C ASP A 45 -1.85 -1.11 -1.72
N LEU A 46 -0.54 -0.98 -2.03
CA LEU A 46 0.18 0.28 -1.84
C LEU A 46 -0.37 1.34 -2.79
N ALA A 47 -0.59 0.98 -4.06
CA ALA A 47 -1.14 1.89 -5.06
C ALA A 47 -2.58 2.28 -4.71
N GLU A 48 -3.43 1.33 -4.31
CA GLU A 48 -4.78 1.58 -3.83
C GLU A 48 -4.78 2.54 -2.62
N LEU A 49 -3.97 2.26 -1.60
CA LEU A 49 -3.83 3.11 -0.41
C LEU A 49 -3.45 4.55 -0.80
N VAL A 50 -2.41 4.70 -1.63
CA VAL A 50 -1.91 6.01 -2.04
C VAL A 50 -2.96 6.78 -2.84
N TYR A 51 -3.67 6.13 -3.77
CA TYR A 51 -4.65 6.82 -4.60
C TYR A 51 -5.98 7.11 -3.88
N LEU A 52 -6.40 6.25 -2.95
CA LEU A 52 -7.64 6.44 -2.18
C LEU A 52 -7.49 7.45 -1.03
N SER A 53 -6.28 7.64 -0.51
CA SER A 53 -6.07 8.34 0.77
C SER A 53 -5.34 9.66 0.65
N THR A 54 -4.84 10.01 -0.54
CA THR A 54 -4.00 11.21 -0.72
C THR A 54 -4.49 12.11 -1.83
N ARG A 55 -4.12 13.39 -1.75
CA ARG A 55 -4.29 14.33 -2.86
C ARG A 55 -3.14 14.22 -3.85
N ARG A 56 -3.33 14.78 -5.05
CA ARG A 56 -2.33 14.74 -6.11
C ARG A 56 -1.00 15.36 -5.66
N GLU A 57 -1.06 16.49 -4.98
CA GLU A 57 0.10 17.25 -4.49
C GLU A 57 0.94 16.41 -3.51
N THR A 58 0.26 15.64 -2.66
CA THR A 58 0.93 14.72 -1.72
C THR A 58 1.67 13.62 -2.47
N ARG A 59 1.08 13.05 -3.53
CA ARG A 59 1.74 12.01 -4.35
C ARG A 59 2.94 12.56 -5.11
N GLU A 60 2.79 13.72 -5.74
CA GLU A 60 3.89 14.38 -6.47
C GLU A 60 5.10 14.63 -5.56
N THR A 61 4.87 14.90 -4.28
CA THR A 61 5.92 15.17 -3.30
C THR A 61 6.51 13.90 -2.67
N HIS A 62 5.67 12.95 -2.24
CA HIS A 62 6.07 11.89 -1.29
C HIS A 62 6.01 10.47 -1.83
N GLU A 63 5.53 10.24 -3.05
CA GLU A 63 5.33 8.88 -3.55
C GLU A 63 6.63 8.07 -3.63
N ARG A 64 7.75 8.72 -3.96
CA ARG A 64 9.07 8.08 -3.96
C ARG A 64 9.48 7.63 -2.56
N ASP A 65 9.25 8.47 -1.56
CA ASP A 65 9.57 8.16 -0.15
C ASP A 65 8.73 6.96 0.33
N VAL A 66 7.44 6.93 -0.03
CA VAL A 66 6.53 5.82 0.29
C VAL A 66 7.00 4.51 -0.33
N LEU A 67 7.43 4.53 -1.60
CA LEU A 67 7.98 3.34 -2.28
C LEU A 67 9.28 2.84 -1.64
N GLU A 68 10.14 3.75 -1.19
CA GLU A 68 11.37 3.40 -0.48
C GLU A 68 11.09 2.77 0.90
N VAL A 69 10.14 3.31 1.65
CA VAL A 69 9.66 2.73 2.92
C VAL A 69 9.11 1.33 2.68
N TYR A 70 8.23 1.17 1.68
CA TYR A 70 7.64 -0.13 1.34
C TYR A 70 8.71 -1.14 0.93
N HIS A 71 9.64 -0.79 0.05
CA HIS A 71 10.74 -1.66 -0.36
C HIS A 71 11.59 -2.09 0.85
N ARG A 72 11.95 -1.15 1.73
CA ARG A 72 12.73 -1.45 2.93
C ARG A 72 12.01 -2.44 3.84
N GLU A 73 10.73 -2.19 4.15
CA GLU A 73 9.96 -3.08 5.01
C GLU A 73 9.69 -4.45 4.36
N LEU A 74 9.41 -4.48 3.06
CA LEU A 74 9.24 -5.73 2.31
C LEU A 74 10.51 -6.59 2.38
N THR A 75 11.67 -6.00 2.09
CA THR A 75 12.96 -6.72 2.13
C THR A 75 13.33 -7.13 3.56
N ARG A 76 13.02 -6.30 4.57
CA ARG A 76 13.19 -6.65 5.99
C ARG A 76 12.33 -7.85 6.38
N CYS A 77 11.06 -7.86 5.99
CA CYS A 77 10.11 -8.94 6.29
C CYS A 77 10.46 -10.26 5.58
N LEU A 78 10.99 -10.20 4.35
CA LEU A 78 11.52 -11.38 3.65
C LEU A 78 12.75 -11.96 4.39
N GLY A 79 13.53 -11.12 5.08
CA GLY A 79 14.65 -11.55 5.91
C GLY A 79 15.82 -12.14 5.10
N SER A 80 16.89 -12.57 5.77
CA SER A 80 18.10 -13.10 5.11
C SER A 80 17.89 -14.48 4.47
N ALA A 81 16.96 -15.28 4.99
CA ALA A 81 16.71 -16.65 4.57
C ALA A 81 15.86 -16.78 3.28
N ALA A 82 15.20 -15.71 2.84
CA ALA A 82 14.44 -15.73 1.60
C ALA A 82 15.38 -15.89 0.38
N PRO A 83 14.98 -16.66 -0.66
CA PRO A 83 15.77 -16.84 -1.87
C PRO A 83 16.20 -15.49 -2.46
N ALA A 84 17.43 -15.37 -2.97
CA ALA A 84 17.95 -14.12 -3.52
C ALA A 84 16.97 -13.51 -4.54
N ASP A 85 16.45 -14.35 -5.43
CA ASP A 85 15.52 -13.98 -6.48
C ASP A 85 14.19 -13.41 -5.94
N SER A 86 13.82 -13.72 -4.69
CA SER A 86 12.56 -13.28 -4.07
C SER A 86 12.58 -11.82 -3.61
N LYS A 87 13.78 -11.25 -3.38
CA LYS A 87 13.96 -9.87 -2.91
C LYS A 87 13.96 -8.93 -4.12
N PRO A 88 12.94 -8.08 -4.28
CA PRO A 88 12.95 -7.10 -5.36
C PRO A 88 13.97 -5.99 -5.07
N SER A 89 14.54 -5.42 -6.12
CA SER A 89 15.20 -4.12 -6.05
C SER A 89 14.17 -3.00 -5.83
N VAL A 90 14.64 -1.80 -5.47
CA VAL A 90 13.74 -0.63 -5.39
C VAL A 90 13.20 -0.25 -6.77
N GLU A 91 13.99 -0.47 -7.83
CA GLU A 91 13.58 -0.29 -9.23
C GLU A 91 12.46 -1.27 -9.62
N ASP A 92 12.55 -2.53 -9.20
CA ASP A 92 11.48 -3.51 -9.41
C ASP A 92 10.19 -3.03 -8.74
N VAL A 93 10.24 -2.64 -7.46
CA VAL A 93 9.05 -2.14 -6.74
C VAL A 93 8.45 -0.91 -7.43
N ARG A 94 9.29 0.03 -7.87
CA ARG A 94 8.86 1.23 -8.61
C ARG A 94 8.21 0.88 -9.94
N GLY A 95 8.81 -0.01 -10.72
CA GLY A 95 8.27 -0.49 -11.99
C GLY A 95 6.93 -1.21 -11.82
N GLU A 96 6.83 -2.11 -10.82
CA GLU A 96 5.58 -2.80 -10.51
C GLU A 96 4.47 -1.82 -10.09
N TYR A 97 4.79 -0.82 -9.26
CA TYR A 97 3.85 0.23 -8.87
C TYR A 97 3.41 1.09 -10.08
N GLU A 98 4.34 1.45 -10.97
CA GLU A 98 4.05 2.24 -12.17
C GLU A 98 3.06 1.51 -13.10
N GLU A 99 3.28 0.22 -13.34
CA GLU A 99 2.38 -0.61 -14.15
C GLU A 99 0.95 -0.67 -13.56
N LEU A 100 0.82 -0.54 -12.24
CA LEU A 100 -0.47 -0.58 -11.54
C LEU A 100 -1.09 0.80 -11.33
N ARG A 101 -0.39 1.89 -11.67
CA ARG A 101 -0.83 3.26 -11.41
C ARG A 101 -2.22 3.56 -11.99
N LEU A 102 -2.44 3.21 -13.25
CA LEU A 102 -3.73 3.41 -13.91
C LEU A 102 -4.82 2.54 -13.29
N THR A 103 -4.48 1.33 -12.86
CA THR A 103 -5.40 0.44 -12.15
C THR A 103 -5.84 1.05 -10.82
N ALA A 104 -4.91 1.56 -10.02
CA ALA A 104 -5.21 2.21 -8.75
C ALA A 104 -6.03 3.50 -8.94
N MET A 105 -5.74 4.28 -9.97
CA MET A 105 -6.53 5.47 -10.32
C MET A 105 -7.97 5.09 -10.72
N TYR A 106 -8.14 4.04 -11.52
CA TYR A 106 -9.46 3.52 -11.88
C TYR A 106 -10.22 3.03 -10.65
N LEU A 107 -9.57 2.26 -9.77
CA LEU A 107 -10.19 1.79 -8.53
C LEU A 107 -10.61 2.97 -7.65
N ALA A 108 -9.76 3.99 -7.49
CA ALA A 108 -10.13 5.18 -6.74
C ALA A 108 -11.34 5.91 -7.34
N LEU A 109 -11.42 6.04 -8.66
CA LEU A 109 -12.56 6.65 -9.34
C LEU A 109 -13.88 5.91 -9.07
N VAL A 110 -13.84 4.57 -8.98
CA VAL A 110 -15.02 3.73 -8.73
C VAL A 110 -15.40 3.70 -7.25
N HIS A 111 -14.42 3.64 -6.34
CA HIS A 111 -14.68 3.44 -4.91
C HIS A 111 -14.93 4.76 -4.17
N LEU A 112 -14.26 5.86 -4.52
CA LEU A 112 -14.39 7.14 -3.82
C LEU A 112 -15.84 7.65 -3.72
N PRO A 113 -16.69 7.57 -4.77
CA PRO A 113 -18.08 7.99 -4.65
C PRO A 113 -18.88 7.19 -3.63
N VAL A 114 -18.62 5.87 -3.53
CA VAL A 114 -19.28 4.99 -2.57
C VAL A 114 -18.77 5.27 -1.15
N ILE A 115 -17.47 5.52 -1.02
CA ILE A 115 -16.82 5.86 0.25
C ILE A 115 -17.33 7.21 0.80
N CYS A 116 -17.51 8.20 -0.07
CA CYS A 116 -17.87 9.57 0.29
C CYS A 116 -19.37 9.85 0.23
N ILE A 117 -20.23 8.85 0.00
CA ILE A 117 -21.67 9.06 0.00
C ILE A 117 -22.12 9.41 1.42
N ASP A 118 -22.83 10.53 1.56
CA ASP A 118 -23.48 10.87 2.82
C ASP A 118 -24.50 9.78 3.16
N LYS A 119 -24.45 9.28 4.40
CA LYS A 119 -25.38 8.27 4.89
C LYS A 119 -26.77 8.84 5.15
#